data_AF-A0A7C7Q3L7-F1
#
_entry.id   AF-A0A7C7Q3L7-F1
#
_cell.length_a   1.000
_cell.length_b   1.000
_cell.length_c   1.000
_cell.angle_alpha   90.00
_cell.angle_beta   90.00
_cell.angle_gamma   90.00
#
_symmetry.space_group_name_H-M   'P 1'
#
loop_
_entity.id
_entity.type
_entity.pdbx_description
1 polymer ?
#
loop_
_entity_poly.entity_id
_entity_poly.type
_entity_poly.pdbx_seq_one_letter_code
_entity_poly.pdbx_strand_id
1 'polypeptide(L)'
;VKVKGKAEYEVYKSQEPVFVPKHIPIVILVNQATASAAEIFTGSLKDYNRAIVVGEKTFGKGCVQNIFTLPYGYAVKLTTAYYYLPKGECIQGKGIKPDIEVKLSKKDKEFLKKLKEKEKENPEKILEYKKLRENYVDEQLKKAMEVLDKKLEEING
;
A
#
# COMPACT_ATOMS: atom_id res chain seq x y z
N VAL A 1 7.89 -13.34 3.38
CA VAL A 1 7.81 -13.27 1.90
C VAL A 1 8.95 -14.05 1.28
N LYS A 2 8.87 -14.38 0.00
CA LYS A 2 9.98 -15.01 -0.73
C LYS A 2 10.50 -14.07 -1.81
N VAL A 3 11.80 -14.07 -2.04
CA VAL A 3 12.46 -13.32 -3.12
C VAL A 3 13.07 -14.35 -4.06
N LYS A 4 12.76 -14.28 -5.36
CA LYS A 4 13.29 -15.21 -6.36
C LYS A 4 14.18 -14.47 -7.36
N GLY A 5 15.46 -14.83 -7.37
CA GLY A 5 16.47 -14.36 -8.33
C GLY A 5 16.71 -15.37 -9.47
N LYS A 6 17.98 -15.59 -9.84
CA LYS A 6 18.39 -16.41 -10.99
C LYS A 6 18.03 -17.90 -10.93
N ALA A 7 17.74 -18.47 -9.75
CA ALA A 7 17.32 -19.88 -9.63
C ALA A 7 16.64 -20.23 -8.31
N GLU A 8 16.99 -19.56 -7.21
CA GLU A 8 16.56 -19.94 -5.86
C GLU A 8 15.62 -18.93 -5.21
N TYR A 9 14.83 -19.43 -4.26
CA TYR A 9 14.02 -18.61 -3.37
C TYR A 9 14.79 -18.32 -2.08
N GLU A 10 14.97 -17.05 -1.78
CA GLU A 10 15.34 -16.59 -0.45
C GLU A 10 14.08 -16.31 0.35
N VAL A 11 14.00 -16.85 1.56
CA VAL A 11 12.83 -16.69 2.44
C VAL A 11 13.14 -15.66 3.52
N TYR A 12 12.33 -14.60 3.55
CA TYR A 12 12.44 -13.52 4.53
C TYR A 12 11.24 -13.58 5.50
N LYS A 13 11.51 -13.58 6.80
CA LYS A 13 10.52 -13.61 7.89
C LYS A 13 10.87 -12.54 8.94
N SER A 14 9.85 -12.04 9.64
CA SER A 14 10.07 -11.21 10.82
C SER A 14 10.80 -12.02 11.89
N GLN A 15 11.82 -11.43 12.51
CA GLN A 15 12.56 -12.02 13.63
C GLN A 15 12.01 -11.55 14.99
N GLU A 16 11.39 -10.37 15.01
CA GLU A 16 10.82 -9.77 16.22
C GLU A 16 9.47 -10.38 16.60
N PRO A 17 9.14 -10.41 17.91
CA PRO A 17 7.85 -10.88 18.40
C PRO A 17 6.70 -10.02 17.86
N VAL A 18 5.51 -10.60 17.88
CA VAL A 18 4.29 -9.92 17.41
C VAL A 18 4.01 -8.70 18.29
N PHE A 19 4.26 -7.51 17.75
CA PHE A 19 4.04 -6.24 18.45
C PHE A 19 2.54 -5.90 18.61
N VAL A 20 1.70 -6.26 17.62
CA VAL A 20 0.27 -5.96 17.65
C VAL A 20 -0.53 -7.21 18.03
N PRO A 21 -1.22 -7.24 19.19
CA PRO A 21 -2.03 -8.37 19.61
C PRO A 21 -3.00 -8.86 18.53
N LYS A 22 -3.23 -10.18 18.48
CA LYS A 22 -4.03 -10.82 17.42
C LYS A 22 -5.48 -10.32 17.38
N HIS A 23 -6.04 -9.93 18.52
CA HIS A 23 -7.40 -9.44 18.62
C HIS A 23 -7.55 -7.99 18.14
N ILE A 24 -6.48 -7.19 18.05
CA ILE A 24 -6.63 -5.81 17.56
C ILE A 24 -6.90 -5.83 16.05
N PRO A 25 -8.06 -5.36 15.57
CA PRO A 25 -8.35 -5.38 14.14
C PRO A 25 -7.47 -4.39 13.38
N ILE A 26 -7.10 -4.75 12.15
CA ILE A 26 -6.28 -3.91 11.28
C ILE A 26 -7.00 -3.77 9.93
N VAL A 27 -7.15 -2.52 9.49
CA VAL A 27 -7.60 -2.18 8.14
C VAL A 27 -6.48 -1.41 7.43
N ILE A 28 -6.20 -1.75 6.18
CA ILE A 28 -5.16 -1.10 5.37
C ILE A 28 -5.81 -0.42 4.19
N LEU A 29 -5.59 0.90 4.07
CA LEU A 29 -5.99 1.68 2.90
C LEU A 29 -4.93 1.59 1.81
N VAL A 30 -5.36 1.30 0.57
CA VAL A 30 -4.48 1.21 -0.59
C VAL A 30 -5.07 1.87 -1.82
N ASN A 31 -4.19 2.29 -2.73
CA ASN A 31 -4.58 2.81 -4.04
C ASN A 31 -3.53 2.47 -5.10
N GLN A 32 -3.73 2.98 -6.32
CA GLN A 32 -2.84 2.74 -7.46
C GLN A 32 -1.40 3.27 -7.27
N ALA A 33 -1.17 4.15 -6.30
CA ALA A 33 0.17 4.64 -5.96
C ALA A 33 0.87 3.79 -4.88
N THR A 34 0.15 2.87 -4.22
CA THR A 34 0.75 1.88 -3.32
C THR A 34 1.63 0.94 -4.13
N ALA A 35 2.94 0.91 -3.86
CA ALA A 35 3.92 0.17 -4.64
C ALA A 35 5.04 -0.44 -3.78
N SER A 36 5.73 -1.46 -4.28
CA SER A 36 6.98 -1.98 -3.69
C SER A 36 6.75 -2.54 -2.27
N ALA A 37 7.57 -2.15 -1.30
CA ALA A 37 7.48 -2.60 0.10
C ALA A 37 6.07 -2.48 0.69
N ALA A 38 5.31 -1.44 0.32
CA ALA A 38 3.92 -1.30 0.78
C ALA A 38 3.02 -2.43 0.27
N GLU A 39 3.22 -2.90 -0.97
CA GLU A 39 2.45 -4.03 -1.52
C GLU A 39 2.84 -5.35 -0.85
N ILE A 40 4.13 -5.54 -0.56
CA ILE A 40 4.63 -6.71 0.16
C ILE A 40 4.03 -6.75 1.56
N PHE A 41 4.00 -5.62 2.26
CA PHE A 41 3.40 -5.48 3.58
C PHE A 41 1.90 -5.80 3.55
N THR A 42 1.15 -5.10 2.69
CA THR A 42 -0.30 -5.29 2.52
C THR A 42 -0.64 -6.72 2.14
N GLY A 43 0.02 -7.27 1.11
CA GLY A 43 -0.23 -8.63 0.63
C GLY A 43 0.14 -9.68 1.68
N SER A 44 1.19 -9.48 2.47
CA SER A 44 1.55 -10.42 3.55
C SER A 44 0.51 -10.45 4.66
N LEU A 45 0.04 -9.29 5.13
CA LEU A 45 -0.99 -9.22 6.17
C LEU A 45 -2.33 -9.77 5.67
N LYS A 46 -2.67 -9.51 4.40
CA LYS A 46 -3.83 -10.11 3.75
C LYS A 46 -3.72 -11.64 3.64
N ASP A 47 -2.56 -12.17 3.25
CA ASP A 47 -2.35 -13.61 3.13
C ASP A 47 -2.52 -14.36 4.46
N TYR A 48 -2.08 -13.74 5.56
CA TYR A 48 -2.26 -14.27 6.91
C TYR A 48 -3.66 -14.01 7.49
N ASN A 49 -4.59 -13.44 6.71
CA ASN A 49 -5.90 -13.00 7.18
C ASN A 49 -5.81 -12.07 8.42
N ARG A 50 -4.71 -11.31 8.53
CA ARG A 50 -4.42 -10.44 9.68
C ARG A 50 -5.03 -9.05 9.53
N ALA A 51 -5.19 -8.59 8.30
CA ALA A 51 -5.75 -7.28 7.99
C ALA A 51 -6.74 -7.36 6.83
N ILE A 52 -7.72 -6.46 6.82
CA ILE A 52 -8.64 -6.25 5.70
C ILE A 52 -8.11 -5.09 4.86
N VAL A 53 -8.04 -5.28 3.55
CA VAL A 53 -7.53 -4.28 2.61
C VAL A 53 -8.70 -3.56 1.92
N VAL A 54 -8.71 -2.23 2.01
CA VAL A 54 -9.78 -1.36 1.46
C VAL A 54 -9.17 -0.35 0.48
N GLY A 55 -9.88 -0.08 -0.62
CA GLY A 55 -9.52 1.00 -1.56
C GLY A 55 -9.45 0.54 -3.01
N GLU A 56 -8.39 0.93 -3.72
CA GLU A 56 -8.18 0.56 -5.14
C GLU A 56 -6.98 -0.39 -5.29
N LYS A 57 -6.98 -1.18 -6.37
CA LYS A 57 -5.87 -2.06 -6.73
C LYS A 57 -4.53 -1.31 -6.73
N THR A 58 -3.49 -1.94 -6.17
CA THR A 58 -2.13 -1.37 -6.07
C THR A 58 -1.37 -1.42 -7.40
N PHE A 59 -0.19 -0.79 -7.44
CA PHE A 59 0.59 -0.58 -8.66
C PHE A 59 1.08 -1.87 -9.34
N GLY A 60 1.58 -2.84 -8.58
CA GLY A 60 2.19 -4.07 -9.08
C GLY A 60 3.70 -4.01 -9.28
N LYS A 61 4.42 -3.26 -8.43
CA LYS A 61 5.89 -3.24 -8.43
C LYS A 61 6.41 -4.30 -7.46
N GLY A 62 6.46 -5.53 -7.93
CA GLY A 62 6.96 -6.70 -7.22
C GLY A 62 8.39 -7.09 -7.58
N CYS A 63 9.26 -6.16 -7.97
CA CYS A 63 10.63 -6.47 -8.39
C CYS A 63 11.68 -5.80 -7.49
N VAL A 64 12.82 -6.48 -7.37
CA VAL A 64 14.05 -5.95 -6.77
C VAL A 64 14.88 -5.35 -7.90
N GLN A 65 15.31 -4.11 -7.72
CA GLN A 65 16.19 -3.44 -8.68
C GLN A 65 17.46 -2.98 -7.98
N ASN A 66 18.60 -3.40 -8.51
CA ASN A 66 19.92 -3.00 -8.03
C ASN A 66 20.57 -2.03 -9.01
N ILE A 67 21.36 -1.11 -8.48
CA ILE A 67 22.16 -0.18 -9.28
C ILE A 67 23.57 -0.75 -9.38
N PHE A 68 24.06 -0.93 -10.60
CA PHE A 68 25.42 -1.35 -10.90
C PHE A 68 26.16 -0.14 -11.47
N THR A 69 27.20 0.31 -10.77
CA THR A 69 28.03 1.42 -11.23
C THR A 69 28.94 0.95 -12.36
N LEU A 70 29.19 1.84 -13.32
CA LEU A 70 30.06 1.66 -14.47
C LEU A 70 31.18 2.71 -14.44
N PRO A 71 32.26 2.54 -15.21
CA PRO A 71 33.30 3.55 -15.39
C PRO A 71 32.72 4.91 -15.80
N TYR A 72 33.47 5.99 -15.56
CA TYR A 72 33.10 7.36 -15.95
C TYR A 72 31.81 7.91 -15.32
N GLY A 73 31.38 7.36 -14.18
CA GLY A 73 30.22 7.85 -13.43
C GLY A 73 28.87 7.37 -13.97
N TYR A 74 28.85 6.46 -14.94
CA TYR A 74 27.62 5.84 -15.43
C TYR A 74 27.09 4.78 -14.44
N ALA A 75 25.81 4.43 -14.55
CA ALA A 75 25.22 3.34 -13.80
C ALA A 75 24.06 2.69 -14.56
N VAL A 76 23.83 1.41 -14.31
CA VAL A 76 22.68 0.67 -14.86
C VAL A 76 21.82 0.17 -13.71
N LYS A 77 20.51 0.42 -13.80
CA LYS A 77 19.52 -0.12 -12.88
C LYS A 77 18.92 -1.39 -13.48
N LEU A 78 19.20 -2.54 -12.88
CA LEU A 78 18.75 -3.84 -13.38
C LEU A 78 17.81 -4.51 -12.39
N THR A 79 16.77 -5.14 -12.93
CA THR A 79 15.90 -6.03 -12.15
C THR A 79 16.64 -7.34 -11.89
N THR A 80 16.80 -7.71 -10.63
CA THR A 80 17.59 -8.88 -10.21
C THR A 80 16.74 -9.97 -9.58
N ALA A 81 15.56 -9.63 -9.07
CA ALA A 81 14.66 -10.58 -8.43
C ALA A 81 13.19 -10.13 -8.42
N TYR A 82 12.29 -11.04 -8.05
CA TYR A 82 10.87 -10.77 -7.85
C TYR A 82 10.40 -11.19 -6.46
N TYR A 83 9.45 -10.44 -5.92
CA TYR A 83 8.80 -10.70 -4.65
C TYR A 83 7.58 -11.60 -4.82
N TYR A 84 7.47 -12.57 -3.92
CA TYR A 84 6.37 -13.49 -3.78
C TYR A 84 5.76 -13.37 -2.38
N LEU A 85 4.44 -13.25 -2.32
CA LEU A 85 3.68 -13.22 -1.07
C LEU A 85 3.81 -14.55 -0.30
N PRO A 86 3.46 -14.60 1.00
CA PRO A 86 3.51 -15.84 1.78
C PRO A 86 2.83 -17.05 1.11
N LYS A 87 1.69 -16.87 0.43
CA LYS A 87 0.99 -17.92 -0.33
C LYS A 87 1.64 -18.26 -1.68
N GLY A 88 2.74 -17.60 -2.05
CA GLY A 88 3.50 -17.88 -3.26
C GLY A 88 3.04 -17.13 -4.50
N GLU A 89 2.19 -16.11 -4.37
CA GLU A 89 1.80 -15.27 -5.51
C GLU A 89 2.88 -14.22 -5.84
N CYS A 90 3.27 -14.12 -7.11
CA CYS A 90 4.10 -13.03 -7.62
C CYS A 90 3.24 -11.79 -7.90
N ILE A 91 3.60 -10.65 -7.29
CA ILE A 91 2.81 -9.40 -7.39
C ILE A 91 3.26 -8.50 -8.55
N GLN A 92 4.37 -8.82 -9.22
CA GLN A 92 4.90 -8.02 -10.33
C GLN A 92 3.89 -7.96 -11.49
N GLY A 93 3.56 -6.74 -11.92
CA GLY A 93 2.57 -6.46 -12.98
C GLY A 93 1.12 -6.76 -12.58
N LYS A 94 0.91 -7.37 -11.40
CA LYS A 94 -0.42 -7.73 -10.90
C LYS A 94 -0.91 -6.81 -9.81
N GLY A 95 -0.06 -6.41 -8.87
CA GLY A 95 -0.48 -5.69 -7.66
C GLY A 95 -1.35 -6.54 -6.73
N ILE A 96 -1.84 -5.90 -5.67
CA ILE A 96 -2.71 -6.47 -4.65
C ILE A 96 -4.13 -5.95 -4.93
N LYS A 97 -5.07 -6.88 -5.10
CA LYS A 97 -6.50 -6.55 -5.15
C LYS A 97 -6.99 -6.30 -3.70
N PRO A 98 -7.72 -5.21 -3.42
CA PRO A 98 -8.31 -5.00 -2.10
C PRO A 98 -9.39 -6.07 -1.82
N ASP A 99 -9.66 -6.32 -0.54
CA ASP A 99 -10.79 -7.16 -0.11
C ASP A 99 -12.11 -6.44 -0.35
N ILE A 100 -12.12 -5.12 -0.12
CA ILE A 100 -13.26 -4.24 -0.37
C ILE A 100 -12.81 -3.13 -1.32
N GLU A 101 -13.29 -3.20 -2.56
CA GLU A 101 -12.99 -2.19 -3.57
C GLU A 101 -13.85 -0.93 -3.34
N VAL A 102 -13.19 0.21 -3.16
CA VAL A 102 -13.82 1.53 -3.06
C VAL A 102 -13.06 2.46 -4.00
N LYS A 103 -13.69 2.85 -5.10
CA LYS A 103 -13.07 3.74 -6.10
C LYS A 103 -13.37 5.18 -5.74
N LEU A 104 -12.36 6.05 -5.84
CA LEU A 104 -12.60 7.48 -5.79
C LEU A 104 -13.42 7.91 -7.01
N SER A 105 -14.43 8.75 -6.80
CA SER A 105 -15.24 9.28 -7.89
C SER A 105 -14.39 10.19 -8.81
N LYS A 106 -14.84 10.41 -10.05
CA LYS A 106 -14.14 11.34 -10.96
C LYS A 106 -14.01 12.73 -10.34
N LYS A 107 -15.08 13.19 -9.67
CA LYS A 107 -15.13 14.48 -8.97
C LYS A 107 -14.09 14.56 -7.87
N ASP A 108 -13.96 13.50 -7.07
CA ASP A 108 -12.98 13.43 -5.98
C ASP A 108 -11.55 13.42 -6.51
N LYS A 109 -11.28 12.61 -7.53
CA LYS A 109 -9.96 12.57 -8.19
C LYS A 109 -9.56 13.95 -8.73
N GLU A 110 -10.50 14.67 -9.34
CA GLU A 110 -10.27 16.01 -9.85
C GLU A 110 -10.06 17.04 -8.73
N PHE A 111 -10.89 16.99 -7.68
CA PHE A 111 -10.74 17.85 -6.50
C PHE A 111 -9.38 17.67 -5.84
N LEU A 112 -8.98 16.43 -5.55
CA LEU A 112 -7.69 16.11 -4.92
C LEU A 112 -6.51 16.49 -5.81
N LYS A 113 -6.63 16.34 -7.14
CA LYS A 113 -5.60 16.77 -8.08
C LYS A 113 -5.41 18.28 -8.05
N LYS A 114 -6.50 19.05 -8.19
CA LYS A 114 -6.47 20.52 -8.13
C LYS A 114 -5.91 21.02 -6.79
N LEU A 115 -6.26 20.35 -5.70
CA LEU A 115 -5.74 20.70 -4.37
C LEU A 115 -4.22 20.48 -4.28
N LYS A 116 -3.71 19.34 -4.75
CA LYS A 116 -2.26 19.08 -4.80
C LYS A 116 -1.50 20.07 -5.68
N GLU A 117 -2.08 20.48 -6.81
CA GLU A 117 -1.49 21.49 -7.70
C GLU A 117 -1.39 22.84 -6.98
N LYS A 118 -2.48 23.30 -6.34
CA LYS A 118 -2.49 24.54 -5.54
C LYS A 118 -1.46 24.53 -4.40
N GLU A 119 -1.34 23.41 -3.69
CA GLU A 119 -0.35 23.24 -2.61
C GLU A 119 1.08 23.35 -3.11
N LYS A 120 1.36 22.86 -4.32
CA LYS A 120 2.68 22.95 -4.94
C LYS A 120 2.98 24.38 -5.41
N GLU A 121 1.98 25.10 -5.89
CA GLU A 121 2.12 26.49 -6.36
C GLU A 121 2.23 27.50 -5.22
N ASN A 122 1.51 27.30 -4.10
CA ASN A 122 1.41 28.24 -2.99
C ASN A 122 1.59 27.54 -1.63
N PRO A 123 2.78 27.01 -1.32
CA PRO A 123 3.01 26.20 -0.12
C PRO A 123 2.73 26.94 1.20
N GLU A 124 2.81 28.27 1.22
CA GLU A 124 2.51 29.12 2.38
C GLU A 124 1.04 29.07 2.81
N LYS A 125 0.12 28.68 1.91
CA LYS A 125 -1.33 28.56 2.21
C LYS A 125 -1.75 27.21 2.80
N ILE A 126 -0.81 26.43 3.33
CA ILE A 126 -1.05 25.07 3.82
C ILE A 126 -2.21 24.96 4.84
N LEU A 127 -2.43 25.99 5.67
CA LEU A 127 -3.52 25.99 6.65
C LEU A 127 -4.92 26.11 6.01
N GLU A 128 -5.04 26.89 4.92
CA GLU A 128 -6.27 26.98 4.13
C GLU A 128 -6.58 25.63 3.46
N TYR A 129 -5.56 25.00 2.87
CA TYR A 129 -5.70 23.69 2.23
C TYR A 129 -6.04 22.58 3.23
N LYS A 130 -5.51 22.64 4.46
CA LYS A 130 -5.92 21.73 5.54
C LYS A 130 -7.42 21.82 5.83
N LYS A 131 -7.97 23.03 5.99
CA LYS A 131 -9.41 23.23 6.20
C LYS A 131 -10.26 22.71 5.04
N LEU A 132 -9.78 22.87 3.80
CA LEU A 132 -10.45 22.31 2.64
C LEU A 132 -10.47 20.77 2.66
N ARG A 133 -9.42 20.12 3.15
CA ARG A 133 -9.38 18.66 3.34
C ARG A 133 -10.28 18.19 4.47
N GLU A 134 -10.39 18.95 5.55
CA GLU A 134 -11.28 18.59 6.68
C GLU A 134 -12.75 18.54 6.24
N ASN A 135 -13.15 19.40 5.30
CA ASN A 135 -14.50 19.39 4.74
C ASN A 135 -14.71 18.31 3.65
N TYR A 136 -13.64 17.64 3.22
CA TYR A 136 -13.71 16.59 2.22
C TYR A 136 -13.98 15.25 2.88
N VAL A 137 -15.08 14.60 2.49
CA VAL A 137 -15.41 13.25 2.96
C VAL A 137 -14.68 12.23 2.08
N ASP A 138 -13.73 11.52 2.68
CA ASP A 138 -13.04 10.40 2.04
C ASP A 138 -13.84 9.11 2.22
N GLU A 139 -14.51 8.66 1.15
CA GLU A 139 -15.30 7.42 1.15
C GLU A 139 -14.47 6.16 1.41
N GLN A 140 -13.19 6.15 1.04
CA GLN A 140 -12.31 5.01 1.34
C GLN A 140 -12.03 4.95 2.85
N LEU A 141 -11.72 6.09 3.46
CA LEU A 141 -11.49 6.19 4.90
C LEU A 141 -12.77 5.86 5.67
N LYS A 142 -13.91 6.44 5.28
CA LYS A 142 -15.21 6.13 5.90
C LYS A 142 -15.47 4.63 5.86
N LYS A 143 -15.26 3.99 4.71
CA LYS A 143 -15.47 2.55 4.60
C LYS A 143 -14.51 1.74 5.46
N ALA A 144 -13.26 2.15 5.57
CA ALA A 144 -12.29 1.51 6.44
C ALA A 144 -12.69 1.59 7.92
N MET A 145 -13.21 2.75 8.35
CA MET A 145 -13.72 2.92 9.72
C MET A 145 -14.93 2.02 9.99
N GLU A 146 -15.91 1.98 9.09
CA GLU A 146 -17.07 1.07 9.22
C GLU A 146 -16.64 -0.41 9.36
N VAL A 147 -15.61 -0.82 8.63
CA VAL A 147 -15.08 -2.20 8.71
C VAL A 147 -14.37 -2.43 10.03
N LEU A 148 -13.63 -1.44 10.51
CA LEU A 148 -12.92 -1.51 11.77
C LEU A 148 -13.89 -1.60 12.95
N ASP A 149 -14.93 -0.75 12.96
CA ASP A 149 -15.96 -0.72 14.01
C ASP A 149 -16.68 -2.07 14.11
N LYS A 150 -17.12 -2.63 12.98
CA LYS A 150 -17.73 -3.97 12.93
C LYS A 150 -16.80 -5.05 13.50
N LYS A 151 -15.51 -4.98 13.21
CA LYS A 151 -14.55 -5.94 13.75
C LYS A 151 -14.37 -5.78 15.25
N LEU A 152 -14.39 -4.54 15.76
CA LEU A 152 -14.35 -4.28 17.21
C LEU A 152 -15.60 -4.80 17.92
N GLU A 153 -16.78 -4.63 17.32
CA GLU A 153 -18.04 -5.21 17.83
C GLU A 153 -17.96 -6.74 17.91
N GLU A 154 -17.45 -7.42 16.88
CA GLU A 154 -17.25 -8.89 16.86
C GLU A 154 -16.29 -9.39 17.95
N ILE A 155 -15.39 -8.54 18.46
CA ILE A 155 -14.43 -8.90 19.52
C ILE A 155 -15.03 -8.67 20.91
N ASN A 156 -15.88 -7.65 21.04
CA ASN A 156 -16.45 -7.23 22.32
C ASN A 156 -17.79 -7.91 22.64
N GLY A 157 -18.46 -8.49 21.64
CA GLY A 157 -19.69 -9.29 21.79
C GLY A 157 -19.39 -10.76 22.05
#